data_AF-A0A812NHL6-F1
#
_entry.id   AF-A0A812NHL6-F1
#
_cell.length_a   1.000
_cell.length_b   1.000
_cell.length_c   1.000
_cell.angle_alpha   90.00
_cell.angle_beta   90.00
_cell.angle_gamma   90.00
#
_symmetry.space_group_name_H-M   'P 1'
#
loop_
_entity.id
_entity.type
_entity.pdbx_description
1 polymer ?
#
loop_
_entity_poly.entity_id
_entity_poly.type
_entity_poly.pdbx_seq_one_letter_code
_entity_poly.pdbx_strand_id
1 'polypeptide(L)'
;MAKTYEGLASLARETADATAAAAVMVGDAQKNAHVLKEILEKLQCKAKAKKESSKDEDDEAKDADTSSDEEGAETTEDRACSNRRLLLKLNTEVLDLQKEMRNLISSNPSLMPEVGVAQKEWIFRLAAELIEQTKWKFTMLGLHGQHGPSTWDEAMQETLYVLQAAANWDGLAAPLFDARILRVAALVDANLLSKMLQDAFQVCEDSTPPGSAGDADDRPSHARQKYSEAVNLLCRHGTAETVAVA
;
A
#
# COMPACT_ATOMS: atom_id res chain seq x y z
N MET A 1 12.52 -27.91 -8.84
CA MET A 1 12.46 -26.59 -9.49
C MET A 1 11.28 -26.44 -10.47
N ALA A 2 10.90 -27.43 -11.30
CA ALA A 2 9.75 -27.27 -12.19
C ALA A 2 8.40 -27.01 -11.47
N LYS A 3 8.15 -27.70 -10.34
CA LYS A 3 6.90 -27.59 -9.57
C LYS A 3 6.67 -26.22 -8.91
N THR A 4 7.72 -25.44 -8.64
CA THR A 4 7.61 -24.11 -8.02
C THR A 4 7.22 -23.04 -9.02
N TYR A 5 7.64 -23.16 -10.29
CA TYR A 5 7.23 -22.24 -11.36
C TYR A 5 5.78 -22.45 -11.77
N GLU A 6 5.29 -23.70 -11.76
CA GLU A 6 3.87 -24.01 -11.99
C GLU A 6 2.96 -23.36 -10.94
N GLY A 7 3.34 -23.41 -9.65
CA GLY A 7 2.57 -22.76 -8.58
C GLY A 7 2.55 -21.24 -8.67
N LEU A 8 3.65 -20.62 -9.11
CA LEU A 8 3.69 -19.18 -9.33
C LEU A 8 2.81 -18.76 -10.52
N ALA A 9 2.83 -19.54 -11.60
CA ALA A 9 2.00 -19.29 -12.77
C ALA A 9 0.50 -19.45 -12.47
N SER A 10 0.11 -20.45 -11.66
CA SER A 10 -1.28 -20.61 -11.25
C SER A 10 -1.74 -19.45 -10.36
N LEU A 11 -0.92 -19.03 -9.40
CA LEU A 11 -1.23 -17.91 -8.51
C LEU A 11 -1.36 -16.58 -9.29
N ALA A 12 -0.48 -16.34 -10.27
CA ALA A 12 -0.56 -15.16 -11.12
C ALA A 12 -1.85 -15.14 -11.94
N ARG A 13 -2.30 -16.30 -12.46
CA ARG A 13 -3.56 -16.44 -13.18
C ARG A 13 -4.77 -16.18 -12.29
N GLU A 14 -4.82 -16.81 -11.12
CA GLU A 14 -5.90 -16.59 -10.15
C GLU A 14 -6.00 -15.13 -9.70
N THR A 15 -4.85 -14.48 -9.52
CA THR A 15 -4.79 -13.05 -9.17
C THR A 15 -5.30 -12.17 -10.32
N ALA A 16 -4.95 -12.50 -11.57
CA ALA A 16 -5.44 -11.77 -12.75
C ALA A 16 -6.96 -11.92 -12.90
N ASP A 17 -7.50 -13.13 -12.74
CA ASP A 17 -8.93 -13.40 -12.82
C ASP A 17 -9.70 -12.70 -11.69
N ALA A 18 -9.17 -12.73 -10.46
CA ALA A 18 -9.76 -12.00 -9.33
C ALA A 18 -9.74 -10.48 -9.54
N THR A 19 -8.66 -9.94 -10.14
CA THR A 19 -8.54 -8.52 -10.47
C THR A 19 -9.54 -8.11 -11.56
N ALA A 20 -9.70 -8.94 -12.59
CA ALA A 20 -10.69 -8.71 -13.65
C ALA A 20 -12.12 -8.73 -13.08
N ALA A 21 -12.45 -9.70 -12.21
CA ALA A 21 -13.75 -9.76 -11.55
C ALA A 21 -14.02 -8.53 -10.66
N ALA A 22 -13.02 -8.08 -9.90
CA ALA A 22 -13.12 -6.86 -9.10
C ALA A 22 -13.34 -5.61 -9.96
N ALA A 23 -12.63 -5.49 -11.09
CA ALA A 23 -12.81 -4.38 -12.02
C ALA A 23 -14.23 -4.33 -12.61
N VAL A 24 -14.80 -5.49 -12.96
CA VAL A 24 -16.20 -5.59 -13.43
C VAL A 24 -17.17 -5.15 -12.34
N MET A 25 -17.01 -5.63 -11.10
CA MET A 25 -17.88 -5.24 -9.99
C MET A 25 -17.81 -3.74 -9.68
N VAL A 26 -16.63 -3.13 -9.75
CA VAL A 26 -16.47 -1.68 -9.59
C VAL A 26 -17.17 -0.93 -10.73
N GLY A 27 -17.06 -1.41 -11.97
CA GLY A 27 -17.77 -0.85 -13.12
C GLY A 27 -19.31 -0.91 -12.95
N ASP A 28 -19.83 -2.04 -12.50
CA ASP A 28 -21.26 -2.22 -12.24
C ASP A 28 -21.74 -1.33 -11.08
N ALA A 29 -20.97 -1.22 -10.00
CA ALA A 29 -21.26 -0.33 -8.89
C ALA A 29 -21.28 1.15 -9.32
N GLN A 30 -20.32 1.58 -10.16
CA GLN A 30 -20.28 2.92 -10.73
C GLN A 30 -21.49 3.20 -11.62
N LYS A 31 -21.86 2.24 -12.47
CA LYS A 31 -23.07 2.35 -13.32
C LYS A 31 -24.33 2.47 -12.47
N ASN A 32 -24.47 1.66 -11.43
CA ASN A 32 -25.62 1.73 -10.52
C ASN A 32 -25.68 3.06 -9.75
N ALA A 33 -24.53 3.58 -9.31
CA ALA A 33 -24.45 4.89 -8.68
C ALA A 33 -24.87 6.03 -9.64
N HIS A 34 -24.51 5.94 -10.92
CA HIS A 34 -24.94 6.90 -11.94
C HIS A 34 -26.46 6.87 -12.14
N VAL A 35 -27.04 5.67 -12.28
CA VAL A 35 -28.49 5.50 -12.43
C VAL A 35 -29.25 6.05 -11.21
N LEU A 36 -28.75 5.80 -9.99
CA LEU A 36 -29.32 6.35 -8.76
C LEU A 36 -29.29 7.89 -8.74
N LYS A 37 -28.18 8.48 -9.20
CA LYS A 37 -28.04 9.94 -9.31
C LYS A 37 -29.08 10.53 -10.28
N GLU A 38 -29.22 9.96 -11.47
CA GLU A 38 -30.22 10.40 -12.45
C GLU A 38 -31.66 10.29 -11.91
N ILE A 39 -31.97 9.21 -11.18
CA ILE A 39 -33.30 9.03 -10.56
C ILE A 39 -33.55 10.13 -9.52
N LEU A 40 -32.55 10.43 -8.68
CA LEU A 40 -32.66 11.48 -7.67
C LEU A 40 -32.87 12.86 -8.30
N GLU A 41 -32.15 13.19 -9.36
CA GLU A 41 -32.32 14.45 -10.09
C GLU A 41 -33.72 14.55 -10.71
N LYS A 42 -34.21 13.47 -11.35
CA LYS A 42 -35.59 13.40 -11.89
C LYS A 42 -36.64 13.60 -10.79
N LEU A 43 -36.44 13.02 -9.61
CA LEU A 43 -37.36 13.20 -8.47
C LEU A 43 -37.31 14.62 -7.90
N GLN A 44 -36.14 15.24 -7.83
CA GLN A 44 -36.00 16.63 -7.39
C GLN A 44 -36.67 17.61 -8.36
N CYS A 45 -36.52 17.41 -9.67
CA CYS A 45 -37.20 18.23 -10.68
C CYS A 45 -38.72 18.09 -10.60
N LYS A 46 -39.25 16.86 -10.42
CA LYS A 46 -40.69 16.63 -10.19
C LYS A 46 -41.20 17.27 -8.89
N ALA A 47 -40.40 17.26 -7.83
CA ALA A 47 -40.76 17.89 -6.56
C ALA A 47 -40.80 19.42 -6.66
N LYS A 48 -39.88 20.03 -7.41
CA LYS A 48 -39.87 21.48 -7.68
C LYS A 48 -41.05 21.89 -8.56
N ALA A 49 -41.30 21.19 -9.67
CA ALA A 49 -42.41 21.46 -10.57
C ALA A 49 -43.78 21.35 -9.86
N LYS A 50 -43.95 20.38 -8.95
CA LYS A 50 -45.20 20.22 -8.18
C LYS A 50 -45.39 21.30 -7.11
N LYS A 51 -44.32 21.97 -6.68
CA LYS A 51 -44.36 23.07 -5.70
C LYS A 51 -44.64 24.42 -6.36
N GLU A 52 -44.34 24.55 -7.65
CA GLU A 52 -44.70 25.71 -8.47
C GLU A 52 -46.11 25.59 -9.07
N SER A 53 -46.56 24.37 -9.43
CA SER A 53 -47.93 24.16 -9.95
C SER A 53 -49.05 24.23 -8.90
N SER A 54 -48.74 24.52 -7.64
CA SER A 54 -49.73 24.70 -6.57
C SER A 54 -49.86 26.16 -6.12
N LYS A 55 -49.34 27.11 -6.91
CA LYS A 55 -49.32 28.52 -6.52
C LYS A 55 -49.93 29.52 -7.50
N ASP A 56 -50.27 29.14 -8.72
CA ASP A 56 -50.97 30.02 -9.66
C ASP A 56 -52.02 29.24 -10.46
N GLU A 57 -53.25 29.25 -9.96
CA GLU A 57 -54.42 29.46 -10.82
C GLU A 57 -54.50 30.98 -11.08
N ASP A 58 -53.73 31.50 -12.02
CA ASP A 58 -54.17 32.54 -12.97
C ASP A 58 -53.04 32.89 -13.96
N ASP A 59 -53.45 33.07 -15.21
CA ASP A 59 -52.76 33.73 -16.33
C ASP A 59 -51.64 33.02 -17.12
N GLU A 60 -52.12 32.45 -18.23
CA GLU A 60 -51.61 32.45 -19.61
C GLU A 60 -50.15 32.87 -19.96
N ALA A 61 -49.56 31.97 -20.75
CA ALA A 61 -48.83 32.19 -22.02
C ALA A 61 -47.30 32.42 -22.02
N LYS A 62 -46.65 31.48 -22.76
CA LYS A 62 -45.35 31.58 -23.49
C LYS A 62 -44.12 31.78 -22.59
N ASP A 63 -42.92 31.29 -22.89
CA ASP A 63 -42.27 30.98 -24.15
C ASP A 63 -41.09 30.02 -23.88
N ALA A 64 -40.50 29.50 -24.95
CA ALA A 64 -39.42 28.53 -25.00
C ALA A 64 -38.27 28.68 -23.98
N ASP A 65 -37.87 27.57 -23.35
CA ASP A 65 -36.51 27.43 -22.80
C ASP A 65 -35.89 26.09 -23.23
N THR A 66 -34.98 26.20 -24.19
CA THR A 66 -34.12 25.15 -24.71
C THR A 66 -33.05 24.82 -23.68
N SER A 67 -33.33 23.87 -22.79
CA SER A 67 -32.34 23.24 -21.92
C SER A 67 -31.41 22.37 -22.76
N SER A 68 -30.33 22.99 -23.25
CA SER A 68 -29.19 22.29 -23.86
C SER A 68 -28.46 21.50 -22.78
N ASP A 69 -28.77 20.21 -22.70
CA ASP A 69 -28.07 19.21 -21.90
C ASP A 69 -26.73 18.90 -22.57
N GLU A 70 -25.77 19.81 -22.43
CA GLU A 70 -24.37 19.52 -22.74
C GLU A 70 -23.81 18.63 -21.63
N GLU A 71 -23.98 17.30 -21.80
CA GLU A 71 -23.16 16.31 -21.12
C GLU A 71 -21.69 16.52 -21.54
N GLY A 72 -21.02 17.42 -20.84
CA GLY A 72 -19.59 17.66 -21.00
C GLY A 72 -18.84 16.34 -20.82
N ALA A 73 -18.21 15.89 -21.91
CA ALA A 73 -17.45 14.66 -21.94
C ALA A 73 -16.43 14.64 -20.78
N GLU A 74 -16.59 13.70 -19.86
CA GLU A 74 -15.69 13.51 -18.71
C GLU A 74 -14.24 13.38 -19.20
N THR A 75 -13.37 14.28 -18.72
CA THR A 75 -11.99 14.33 -19.17
C THR A 75 -11.18 13.16 -18.58
N THR A 76 -10.05 12.84 -19.18
CA THR A 76 -9.11 11.83 -18.64
C THR A 76 -8.58 12.21 -17.26
N GLU A 77 -8.46 13.51 -16.97
CA GLU A 77 -8.04 14.04 -15.67
C GLU A 77 -9.12 13.87 -14.60
N ASP A 78 -10.38 14.11 -14.93
CA ASP A 78 -11.52 13.89 -14.03
C ASP A 78 -11.62 12.43 -13.60
N ARG A 79 -11.43 11.51 -14.57
CA ARG A 79 -11.36 10.06 -14.30
C ARG A 79 -10.20 9.70 -13.39
N ALA A 80 -9.01 10.25 -13.64
CA ALA A 80 -7.84 9.99 -12.80
C ALA A 80 -8.04 10.50 -11.36
N CYS A 81 -8.63 11.68 -11.20
CA CYS A 81 -8.96 12.26 -9.90
C CYS A 81 -10.00 11.42 -9.15
N SER A 82 -11.08 11.00 -9.84
CA SER A 82 -12.12 10.13 -9.30
C SER A 82 -11.56 8.78 -8.85
N ASN A 83 -10.73 8.15 -9.69
CA ASN A 83 -10.07 6.88 -9.39
C ASN A 83 -9.13 7.01 -8.18
N ARG A 84 -8.33 8.08 -8.11
CA ARG A 84 -7.46 8.34 -6.95
C ARG A 84 -8.27 8.46 -5.66
N ARG A 85 -9.39 9.19 -5.69
CA ARG A 85 -10.27 9.34 -4.53
C ARG A 85 -10.89 8.01 -4.11
N LEU A 86 -11.29 7.17 -5.06
CA LEU A 86 -11.80 5.83 -4.78
C LEU A 86 -10.72 4.94 -4.15
N LEU A 87 -9.50 4.92 -4.70
CA LEU A 87 -8.39 4.15 -4.16
C LEU A 87 -8.02 4.58 -2.73
N LEU A 88 -8.08 5.88 -2.43
CA LEU A 88 -7.86 6.38 -1.06
C LEU A 88 -8.94 5.89 -0.10
N LYS A 89 -10.22 5.93 -0.49
CA LYS A 89 -11.32 5.41 0.34
C LYS A 89 -11.18 3.91 0.61
N LEU A 90 -10.92 3.13 -0.43
CA LEU A 90 -10.70 1.68 -0.30
C LEU A 90 -9.50 1.38 0.60
N ASN A 91 -8.42 2.15 0.48
CA ASN A 91 -7.26 2.01 1.36
C ASN A 91 -7.63 2.26 2.83
N THR A 92 -8.38 3.33 3.11
CA THR A 92 -8.88 3.63 4.47
C THR A 92 -9.77 2.52 5.02
N GLU A 93 -10.74 2.03 4.24
CA GLU A 93 -11.63 0.94 4.68
C GLU A 93 -10.85 -0.34 5.00
N VAL A 94 -9.88 -0.71 4.16
CA VAL A 94 -9.03 -1.88 4.42
C VAL A 94 -8.15 -1.66 5.66
N LEU A 95 -7.62 -0.46 5.88
CA LEU A 95 -6.84 -0.14 7.07
C LEU A 95 -7.69 -0.23 8.35
N ASP A 96 -8.92 0.26 8.31
CA ASP A 96 -9.86 0.17 9.42
C ASP A 96 -10.18 -1.30 9.75
N LEU A 97 -10.49 -2.11 8.73
CA LEU A 97 -10.69 -3.56 8.90
C LEU A 97 -9.45 -4.27 9.44
N GLN A 98 -8.25 -3.96 8.91
CA GLN A 98 -6.99 -4.52 9.41
C GLN A 98 -6.74 -4.13 10.87
N LYS A 99 -7.10 -2.91 11.27
CA LYS A 99 -6.99 -2.43 12.66
C LYS A 99 -7.97 -3.17 13.57
N GLU A 100 -9.22 -3.35 13.14
CA GLU A 100 -10.21 -4.15 13.86
C GLU A 100 -9.74 -5.61 14.05
N MET A 101 -9.20 -6.23 12.99
CA MET A 101 -8.62 -7.57 13.06
C MET A 101 -7.45 -7.64 14.06
N ARG A 102 -6.53 -6.66 14.02
CA ARG A 102 -5.43 -6.59 15.00
C ARG A 102 -5.97 -6.49 16.43
N ASN A 103 -6.96 -5.62 16.68
CA ASN A 103 -7.57 -5.48 17.99
C ASN A 103 -8.26 -6.77 18.47
N LEU A 104 -8.95 -7.46 17.56
CA LEU A 104 -9.61 -8.73 17.85
C LEU A 104 -8.60 -9.82 18.22
N ILE A 105 -7.50 -9.93 17.47
CA ILE A 105 -6.40 -10.87 17.73
C ILE A 105 -5.69 -10.53 19.04
N SER A 106 -5.36 -9.25 19.28
CA SER A 106 -4.76 -8.82 20.55
C SER A 106 -5.66 -9.11 21.75
N SER A 107 -6.98 -9.08 21.57
CA SER A 107 -7.94 -9.41 22.63
C SER A 107 -8.11 -10.92 22.82
N ASN A 108 -7.86 -11.72 21.78
CA ASN A 108 -8.03 -13.18 21.78
C ASN A 108 -6.91 -13.87 20.98
N PRO A 109 -5.71 -14.03 21.58
CA PRO A 109 -4.55 -14.61 20.88
C PRO A 109 -4.79 -16.04 20.37
N SER A 110 -5.70 -16.79 20.97
CA SER A 110 -6.09 -18.14 20.56
C SER A 110 -6.77 -18.22 19.18
N LEU A 111 -7.18 -17.08 18.59
CA LEU A 111 -7.70 -17.02 17.23
C LEU A 111 -6.61 -17.20 16.17
N MET A 112 -5.33 -16.99 16.54
CA MET A 112 -4.22 -17.17 15.63
C MET A 112 -3.67 -18.60 15.75
N PRO A 113 -3.52 -19.34 14.62
CA PRO A 113 -2.83 -20.61 14.64
C PRO A 113 -1.36 -20.38 15.01
N GLU A 114 -0.79 -21.33 15.77
CA GLU A 114 0.64 -21.31 16.08
C GLU A 114 1.46 -21.35 14.78
N VAL A 115 2.41 -20.42 14.65
CA VAL A 115 3.34 -20.41 13.52
C VAL A 115 4.43 -21.45 13.81
N GLY A 116 4.38 -22.55 13.07
CA GLY A 116 5.37 -23.63 13.22
C GLY A 116 6.78 -23.19 12.80
N VAL A 117 7.80 -23.87 13.33
CA VAL A 117 9.22 -23.57 13.03
C VAL A 117 9.49 -23.55 11.52
N ALA A 118 8.95 -24.51 10.78
CA ALA A 118 9.12 -24.57 9.32
C ALA A 118 8.55 -23.31 8.62
N GLN A 119 7.37 -22.83 9.02
CA GLN A 119 6.77 -21.63 8.43
C GLN A 119 7.61 -20.40 8.72
N LYS A 120 8.11 -20.28 9.95
CA LYS A 120 9.05 -19.21 10.34
C LYS A 120 10.31 -19.26 9.48
N GLU A 121 10.92 -20.43 9.30
CA GLU A 121 12.10 -20.61 8.43
C GLU A 121 11.84 -20.13 6.99
N TRP A 122 10.70 -20.48 6.40
CA TRP A 122 10.34 -20.02 5.04
C TRP A 122 10.21 -18.51 4.95
N ILE A 123 9.55 -17.88 5.92
CA ILE A 123 9.35 -16.41 5.95
C ILE A 123 10.70 -15.70 6.09
N PHE A 124 11.55 -16.16 7.03
CA PHE A 124 12.85 -15.55 7.27
C PHE A 124 13.87 -15.83 6.16
N ARG A 125 13.71 -16.93 5.42
CA ARG A 125 14.46 -17.15 4.19
C ARG A 125 14.14 -16.11 3.12
N LEU A 126 12.85 -15.81 2.90
CA LEU A 126 12.44 -14.76 1.97
C LEU A 126 12.94 -13.38 2.42
N ALA A 127 12.83 -13.07 3.72
CA ALA A 127 13.38 -11.82 4.27
C ALA A 127 14.90 -11.73 4.09
N ALA A 128 15.64 -12.83 4.29
CA ALA A 128 17.08 -12.89 4.05
C ALA A 128 17.42 -12.63 2.57
N GLU A 129 16.69 -13.24 1.63
CA GLU A 129 16.88 -13.02 0.19
C GLU A 129 16.69 -11.54 -0.19
N LEU A 130 15.68 -10.87 0.37
CA LEU A 130 15.47 -9.43 0.17
C LEU A 130 16.61 -8.59 0.76
N ILE A 131 17.06 -8.93 1.96
CA ILE A 131 18.17 -8.24 2.63
C ILE A 131 19.48 -8.40 1.86
N GLU A 132 19.75 -9.59 1.32
CA GLU A 132 20.93 -9.84 0.49
C GLU A 132 20.86 -9.06 -0.84
N GLN A 133 19.68 -8.93 -1.45
CA GLN A 133 19.51 -8.04 -2.62
C GLN A 133 19.84 -6.59 -2.27
N THR A 134 19.43 -6.11 -1.09
CA THR A 134 19.81 -4.79 -0.60
C THR A 134 21.33 -4.67 -0.46
N LYS A 135 22.01 -5.59 0.22
CA LYS A 135 23.47 -5.56 0.37
C LYS A 135 24.18 -5.54 -0.98
N TRP A 136 23.73 -6.36 -1.92
CA TRP A 136 24.28 -6.44 -3.26
C TRP A 136 24.28 -5.08 -3.97
N LYS A 137 23.23 -4.25 -3.79
CA LYS A 137 23.19 -2.88 -4.33
C LYS A 137 24.35 -2.02 -3.84
N PHE A 138 24.75 -2.17 -2.58
CA PHE A 138 25.88 -1.44 -1.99
C PHE A 138 27.23 -2.01 -2.42
N THR A 139 27.36 -3.33 -2.52
CA THR A 139 28.60 -3.97 -3.01
C THR A 139 28.90 -3.64 -4.47
N MET A 140 27.86 -3.43 -5.29
CA MET A 140 28.00 -3.14 -6.72
C MET A 140 28.15 -1.65 -7.04
N LEU A 141 28.22 -0.77 -6.03
CA LEU A 141 28.42 0.66 -6.22
C LEU A 141 29.68 0.91 -7.07
N GLY A 142 29.51 1.63 -8.18
CA GLY A 142 30.60 1.98 -9.09
C GLY A 142 31.14 0.84 -9.96
N LEU A 143 30.65 -0.40 -9.81
CA LEU A 143 31.15 -1.55 -10.58
C LEU A 143 30.38 -1.84 -11.87
N HIS A 144 29.15 -1.36 -12.08
CA HIS A 144 28.36 -1.69 -13.28
C HIS A 144 27.51 -0.52 -13.80
N GLY A 145 27.58 -0.29 -15.13
CA GLY A 145 26.76 0.69 -15.85
C GLY A 145 25.27 0.34 -15.93
N GLN A 146 24.49 1.36 -16.33
CA GLN A 146 23.05 1.41 -16.70
C GLN A 146 21.97 0.74 -15.82
N HIS A 147 22.27 -0.16 -14.89
CA HIS A 147 21.23 -0.95 -14.18
C HIS A 147 21.37 -1.04 -12.65
N GLY A 148 22.34 -0.36 -12.03
CA GLY A 148 22.48 -0.30 -10.56
C GLY A 148 22.53 1.15 -10.05
N PRO A 149 22.38 1.35 -8.72
CA PRO A 149 22.46 2.69 -8.14
C PRO A 149 23.83 3.30 -8.42
N SER A 150 23.81 4.54 -8.88
CA SER A 150 25.00 5.30 -9.24
C SER A 150 25.76 5.81 -8.02
N THR A 151 25.06 5.96 -6.89
CA THR A 151 25.58 6.50 -5.64
C THR A 151 25.09 5.71 -4.43
N TRP A 152 25.83 5.81 -3.33
CA TRP A 152 25.40 5.24 -2.05
C TRP A 152 24.06 5.83 -1.57
N ASP A 153 23.87 7.15 -1.78
CA ASP A 153 22.63 7.84 -1.40
C ASP A 153 21.41 7.29 -2.16
N GLU A 154 21.55 6.99 -3.44
CA GLU A 154 20.51 6.36 -4.26
C GLU A 154 20.18 4.95 -3.74
N ALA A 155 21.19 4.12 -3.50
CA ALA A 155 21.02 2.77 -2.94
C ALA A 155 20.34 2.81 -1.56
N MET A 156 20.72 3.76 -0.71
CA MET A 156 20.13 3.97 0.62
C MET A 156 18.68 4.45 0.52
N GLN A 157 18.40 5.39 -0.38
CA GLN A 157 17.06 5.91 -0.58
C GLN A 157 16.09 4.82 -1.07
N GLU A 158 16.51 3.96 -1.99
CA GLU A 158 15.71 2.79 -2.41
C GLU A 158 15.44 1.82 -1.26
N THR A 159 16.47 1.56 -0.44
CA THR A 159 16.36 0.67 0.73
C THR A 159 15.39 1.24 1.75
N LEU A 160 15.52 2.53 2.07
CA LEU A 160 14.63 3.24 2.97
C LEU A 160 13.20 3.28 2.44
N TYR A 161 13.00 3.41 1.13
CA TYR A 161 11.66 3.40 0.54
C TYR A 161 10.92 2.09 0.82
N VAL A 162 11.59 0.94 0.64
CA VAL A 162 10.99 -0.38 0.95
C VAL A 162 10.70 -0.52 2.44
N LEU A 163 11.64 -0.12 3.30
CA LEU A 163 11.45 -0.17 4.75
C LEU A 163 10.34 0.75 5.24
N GLN A 164 10.23 1.96 4.71
CA GLN A 164 9.17 2.90 5.04
C GLN A 164 7.82 2.40 4.56
N ALA A 165 7.74 1.81 3.35
CA ALA A 165 6.52 1.16 2.88
C ALA A 165 6.11 0.00 3.80
N ALA A 166 7.07 -0.79 4.27
CA ALA A 166 6.82 -1.85 5.25
C ALA A 166 6.38 -1.29 6.61
N ALA A 167 7.02 -0.22 7.08
CA ALA A 167 6.74 0.41 8.38
C ALA A 167 5.41 1.18 8.43
N ASN A 168 4.87 1.59 7.27
CA ASN A 168 3.64 2.38 7.20
C ASN A 168 2.35 1.53 7.34
N TRP A 169 2.21 0.87 8.50
CA TRP A 169 1.08 0.01 8.85
C TRP A 169 -0.28 0.71 8.74
N ASP A 170 -0.33 2.02 9.02
CA ASP A 170 -1.57 2.79 9.13
C ASP A 170 -1.87 3.65 7.90
N GLY A 171 -0.96 3.70 6.92
CA GLY A 171 -1.13 4.51 5.70
C GLY A 171 -1.11 3.69 4.40
N LEU A 172 -0.74 2.41 4.46
CA LEU A 172 -0.70 1.53 3.30
C LEU A 172 -1.33 0.17 3.64
N ALA A 173 -2.57 -0.03 3.20
CA ALA A 173 -3.28 -1.31 3.31
C ALA A 173 -2.55 -2.47 2.60
N ALA A 174 -2.02 -2.20 1.40
CA ALA A 174 -1.36 -3.19 0.54
C ALA A 174 -0.03 -2.63 0.01
N PRO A 175 1.08 -2.77 0.75
CA PRO A 175 2.38 -2.28 0.29
C PRO A 175 2.95 -3.21 -0.79
N LEU A 176 4.12 -2.84 -1.32
CA LEU A 176 4.88 -3.67 -2.27
C LEU A 176 5.15 -5.06 -1.70
N PHE A 177 5.39 -6.04 -2.59
CA PHE A 177 5.58 -7.43 -2.19
C PHE A 177 6.69 -7.60 -1.14
N ASP A 178 7.84 -6.97 -1.35
CA ASP A 178 8.98 -7.01 -0.42
C ASP A 178 8.61 -6.43 0.95
N ALA A 179 7.89 -5.31 0.96
CA ALA A 179 7.39 -4.69 2.17
C ALA A 179 6.36 -5.58 2.90
N ARG A 180 5.54 -6.37 2.17
CA ARG A 180 4.65 -7.37 2.77
C ARG A 180 5.43 -8.49 3.44
N ILE A 181 6.49 -9.00 2.79
CA ILE A 181 7.36 -10.03 3.40
C ILE A 181 7.96 -9.51 4.70
N LEU A 182 8.51 -8.28 4.70
CA LEU A 182 9.07 -7.66 5.89
C LEU A 182 8.03 -7.46 6.99
N ARG A 183 6.80 -7.04 6.66
CA ARG A 183 5.69 -6.95 7.61
C ARG A 183 5.35 -8.30 8.24
N VAL A 184 5.26 -9.35 7.43
CA VAL A 184 4.95 -10.70 7.93
C VAL A 184 6.08 -11.21 8.82
N ALA A 185 7.34 -11.03 8.42
CA ALA A 185 8.50 -11.38 9.24
C ALA A 185 8.50 -10.61 10.57
N ALA A 186 8.13 -9.33 10.56
CA ALA A 186 8.04 -8.50 11.76
C ALA A 186 6.94 -8.99 12.73
N LEU A 187 5.80 -9.47 12.20
CA LEU A 187 4.73 -10.05 13.02
C LEU A 187 5.09 -11.41 13.60
N VAL A 188 5.92 -12.20 12.91
CA VAL A 188 6.34 -13.54 13.36
C VAL A 188 7.48 -13.47 14.39
N ASP A 189 8.49 -12.65 14.15
CA ASP A 189 9.59 -12.43 15.10
C ASP A 189 10.27 -11.08 14.82
N ALA A 190 9.74 -10.03 15.45
CA ALA A 190 10.27 -8.68 15.35
C ALA A 190 11.75 -8.56 15.76
N ASN A 191 12.19 -9.34 16.75
CA ASN A 191 13.56 -9.25 17.27
C ASN A 191 14.56 -9.83 16.27
N LEU A 192 14.25 -11.00 15.71
CA LEU A 192 15.08 -11.61 14.69
C LEU A 192 15.17 -10.74 13.44
N LEU A 193 14.03 -10.21 12.97
CA LEU A 193 14.03 -9.32 11.80
C LEU A 193 14.82 -8.04 12.05
N SER A 194 14.59 -7.38 13.19
CA SER A 194 15.31 -6.16 13.58
C SER A 194 16.82 -6.39 13.59
N LYS A 195 17.27 -7.52 14.17
CA LYS A 195 18.68 -7.89 14.16
C LYS A 195 19.21 -8.09 12.73
N MET A 196 18.51 -8.84 11.88
CA MET A 196 18.95 -9.07 10.49
C MET A 196 19.06 -7.76 9.69
N LEU A 197 18.14 -6.82 9.89
CA LEU A 197 18.15 -5.52 9.25
C LEU A 197 19.30 -4.65 9.77
N GLN A 198 19.54 -4.63 11.08
CA GLN A 198 20.67 -3.90 11.69
C GLN A 198 22.02 -4.46 11.22
N ASP A 199 22.18 -5.78 11.21
CA ASP A 199 23.39 -6.45 10.73
C ASP A 199 23.63 -6.11 9.24
N ALA A 200 22.56 -6.07 8.44
CA ALA A 200 22.67 -5.69 7.04
C ALA A 200 23.05 -4.23 6.84
N PHE A 201 22.48 -3.33 7.63
CA PHE A 201 22.80 -1.91 7.57
C PHE A 201 24.27 -1.64 7.92
N GLN A 202 24.81 -2.34 8.92
CA GLN A 202 26.23 -2.23 9.27
C GLN A 202 27.14 -2.60 8.09
N VAL A 203 26.82 -3.67 7.36
CA VAL A 203 27.56 -4.06 6.13
C VAL A 203 27.49 -2.96 5.06
N CYS A 204 26.35 -2.29 4.92
CA CYS A 204 26.20 -1.19 3.96
C CYS A 204 27.01 0.05 4.36
N GLU A 205 27.13 0.34 5.65
CA GLU A 205 27.97 1.44 6.16
C GLU A 205 29.46 1.14 5.93
N ASP A 206 29.89 -0.10 6.20
CA ASP A 206 31.28 -0.53 6.00
C ASP A 206 31.69 -0.50 4.50
N SER A 207 30.71 -0.55 3.60
CA SER A 207 30.90 -0.47 2.14
C SER A 207 31.02 0.96 1.61
N THR A 208 30.96 1.98 2.48
CA THR A 208 31.02 3.39 2.07
C THR A 208 32.42 3.74 1.55
N PRO A 209 32.58 4.20 0.30
CA PRO A 209 33.90 4.47 -0.27
C PRO A 209 34.62 5.61 0.47
N PRO A 210 35.91 5.44 0.82
CA PRO A 210 36.69 6.48 1.48
C PRO A 210 36.94 7.63 0.49
N GLY A 211 36.28 8.78 0.71
CA GLY A 211 36.47 9.98 -0.12
C GLY A 211 35.20 10.67 -0.61
N SER A 212 34.00 10.13 -0.38
CA SER A 212 32.74 10.88 -0.57
C SER A 212 32.49 11.92 0.54
N ALA A 213 33.35 11.95 1.57
CA ALA A 213 33.32 12.82 2.75
C ALA A 213 33.76 14.28 2.46
N GLY A 214 33.69 14.72 1.20
CA GLY A 214 34.11 16.06 0.79
C GLY A 214 33.20 17.20 1.26
N ASP A 215 31.97 16.91 1.68
CA ASP A 215 31.06 17.86 2.33
C ASP A 215 30.02 17.10 3.16
N ALA A 216 29.89 17.45 4.45
CA ALA A 216 28.95 16.92 5.45
C ALA A 216 29.32 15.57 6.12
N ASP A 217 30.00 15.71 7.27
CA ASP A 217 30.27 14.69 8.31
C ASP A 217 28.97 14.05 8.89
N ASP A 218 27.79 14.56 8.52
CA ASP A 218 26.48 14.19 9.08
C ASP A 218 25.62 13.24 8.21
N ARG A 219 26.06 12.86 7.00
CA ARG A 219 25.21 12.01 6.13
C ARG A 219 24.99 10.59 6.67
N PRO A 220 26.03 9.87 7.14
CA PRO A 220 25.85 8.51 7.66
C PRO A 220 24.97 8.49 8.91
N SER A 221 25.10 9.50 9.77
CA SER A 221 24.32 9.62 11.00
C SER A 221 22.83 9.82 10.72
N HIS A 222 22.48 10.67 9.76
CA HIS A 222 21.08 10.89 9.37
C HIS A 222 20.46 9.67 8.66
N ALA A 223 21.21 8.99 7.78
CA ALA A 223 20.73 7.76 7.14
C ALA A 223 20.50 6.64 8.18
N ARG A 224 21.44 6.46 9.12
CA ARG A 224 21.32 5.54 10.25
C ARG A 224 20.11 5.85 11.12
N GLN A 225 19.88 7.12 11.43
CA GLN A 225 18.69 7.54 12.20
C GLN A 225 17.40 7.15 11.48
N LYS A 226 17.25 7.51 10.20
CA LYS A 226 16.06 7.17 9.40
C LYS A 226 15.86 5.67 9.25
N TYR A 227 16.95 4.92 9.07
CA TYR A 227 16.91 3.47 8.96
C TYR A 227 16.43 2.86 10.27
N SER A 228 17.04 3.24 11.40
CA SER A 228 16.66 2.76 12.73
C SER A 228 15.22 3.11 13.07
N GLU A 229 14.77 4.33 12.73
CA GLU A 229 13.38 4.74 12.93
C GLU A 229 12.42 3.88 12.12
N ALA A 230 12.72 3.62 10.84
CA ALA A 230 11.90 2.75 9.99
C ALA A 230 11.84 1.31 10.51
N VAL A 231 12.97 0.76 10.98
CA VAL A 231 13.02 -0.59 11.57
C VAL A 231 12.18 -0.66 12.86
N ASN A 232 12.29 0.35 13.73
CA ASN A 232 11.51 0.42 14.96
C ASN A 232 10.01 0.51 14.67
N LEU A 233 9.61 1.33 13.70
CA LEU A 233 8.21 1.46 13.28
C LEU A 233 7.69 0.17 12.63
N LEU A 234 8.50 -0.53 11.83
CA LEU A 234 8.14 -1.83 11.26
C LEU A 234 7.92 -2.87 12.35
N CYS A 235 8.80 -2.95 13.33
CA CYS A 235 8.81 -3.99 14.36
C CYS A 235 7.90 -3.72 15.56
N ARG A 236 7.26 -2.53 15.64
CA ARG A 236 6.45 -2.10 16.80
C ARG A 236 5.27 -2.99 17.16
N HIS A 237 4.76 -3.79 16.21
CA HIS A 237 3.61 -4.66 16.42
C HIS A 237 4.00 -6.12 16.75
N GLY A 238 5.26 -6.51 16.57
CA GLY A 238 5.71 -7.89 16.84
C GLY A 238 6.27 -8.11 18.26
N THR A 239 6.41 -7.06 19.05
CA THR A 239 6.97 -7.13 20.41
C THR A 239 5.92 -7.40 21.49
N ALA A 240 4.65 -7.57 21.11
CA ALA A 240 3.55 -7.55 22.07
C ALA A 240 3.58 -8.68 23.11
N GLU A 241 4.15 -9.87 22.84
CA GLU A 241 4.14 -10.95 23.85
C GLU A 241 5.05 -12.13 23.48
N THR A 242 6.34 -12.04 23.82
CA THR A 242 7.18 -13.23 24.11
C THR A 242 7.57 -13.28 25.59
N VAL A 243 6.82 -12.60 26.46
CA VAL A 243 7.08 -12.53 27.91
C VAL A 243 6.20 -13.52 28.71
N ALA A 244 5.26 -14.24 28.10
CA ALA A 244 4.25 -15.00 28.84
C ALA A 244 4.29 -16.54 28.73
N VAL A 245 5.35 -17.15 28.18
CA VAL A 245 5.57 -18.61 28.30
C VAL A 245 7.06 -18.92 28.44
N ALA A 246 7.56 -18.86 29.67
CA ALA A 246 8.77 -19.54 30.13
C ALA A 246 8.44 -20.28 31.43
#